data_AF-A0AA96T3W4-F1
#
_entry.id   AF-A0AA96T3W4-F1
#
_cell.length_a   1.000
_cell.length_b   1.000
_cell.length_c   1.000
_cell.angle_alpha   90.00
_cell.angle_beta   90.00
_cell.angle_gamma   90.00
#
_symmetry.space_group_name_H-M   'P 1'
#
loop_
_entity.id
_entity.type
_entity.pdbx_description
1 polymer ?
#
loop_
_entity_poly.entity_id
_entity_poly.type
_entity_poly.pdbx_seq_one_letter_code
_entity_poly.pdbx_strand_id
1 'polypeptide(L)'
;MTSENRRTKVCKKCGRKLPLKKFNKIYRKNWTTTCKECVAAARMKKCYENGLKLYRSDKSMRIKREYKKIHLSRLLPKKVSGIAHIKRDEKFVRLLDYKDTWISNYGRLIEKREGEYHLLKASYSKSDKESYYTLDKNVYIKTKKEWGYRRQKVRASALVIQAFIVNYDMQNNTRCWHEGNDHKDNYYKNLYPVNEFQYAAIQELYEKQGTVSQNEIMDIVNAVEYKAENWNPWYFRRSYEGIGYIGTDDVDYSSDEYFRWRNMIQRCYSKKIHSYKPYYNGVSVCEEWKNFANFRIWYKEHMIPGEKVDLDKDLLCMGNKVYSPETCVFITHYLNTVFESRGIENNIQRNDEGTYSASMMVLNKRVDLGVFDSEEEARKGIKAGRSRYIIDLAEKCKGKVPDCVYEGMLNWKMEVA
;
A
#
# COMPACT_ATOMS: atom_id res chain seq x y z
N MET A 1 28.56 -31.16 -16.39
CA MET A 1 27.14 -31.44 -16.73
C MET A 1 26.92 -32.95 -16.72
N THR A 2 26.09 -33.50 -15.83
CA THR A 2 25.88 -34.95 -15.68
C THR A 2 25.17 -35.58 -16.89
N SER A 3 25.49 -36.84 -17.20
CA SER A 3 24.95 -37.61 -18.35
C SER A 3 23.43 -37.77 -18.35
N GLU A 4 22.77 -37.64 -17.19
CA GLU A 4 21.30 -37.64 -17.06
C GLU A 4 20.62 -36.47 -17.78
N ASN A 5 21.30 -35.33 -17.96
CA ASN A 5 20.69 -34.13 -18.58
C ASN A 5 20.49 -34.24 -20.10
N ARG A 6 21.13 -35.23 -20.76
CA ARG A 6 20.94 -35.49 -22.20
C ARG A 6 19.79 -36.46 -22.49
N ARG A 7 19.29 -37.17 -21.48
CA ARG A 7 18.18 -38.13 -21.65
C ARG A 7 16.85 -37.39 -21.78
N THR A 8 16.05 -37.83 -22.75
CA THR A 8 14.74 -37.23 -23.08
C THR A 8 13.63 -38.29 -22.97
N LYS A 9 12.41 -37.84 -22.68
CA LYS A 9 11.21 -38.68 -22.57
C LYS A 9 10.03 -37.96 -23.22
N VAL A 10 9.14 -38.72 -23.84
CA VAL A 10 7.89 -38.20 -24.43
C VAL A 10 6.84 -38.04 -23.32
N CYS A 11 6.23 -36.87 -23.23
CA CYS A 11 5.13 -36.62 -22.31
C CYS A 11 3.84 -37.29 -22.82
N LYS A 12 3.20 -38.15 -22.01
CA LYS A 12 1.95 -38.83 -22.36
C LYS A 12 0.78 -37.87 -22.63
N LYS A 13 0.80 -36.66 -22.08
CA LYS A 13 -0.30 -35.69 -22.22
C LYS A 13 -0.16 -34.76 -23.42
N CYS A 14 1.04 -34.26 -23.71
CA CYS A 14 1.25 -33.28 -24.79
C CYS A 14 2.08 -33.81 -25.96
N GLY A 15 2.53 -35.07 -25.94
CA GLY A 15 3.32 -35.67 -27.02
C GLY A 15 4.74 -35.11 -27.21
N ARG A 16 5.11 -34.00 -26.54
CA ARG A 16 6.43 -33.39 -26.67
C ARG A 16 7.53 -34.29 -26.09
N LYS A 17 8.64 -34.43 -26.82
CA LYS A 17 9.91 -35.02 -26.35
C LYS A 17 10.68 -33.99 -25.54
N LEU A 18 10.81 -34.21 -24.24
CA LEU A 18 11.37 -33.24 -23.30
C LEU A 18 12.52 -33.84 -22.48
N PRO A 19 13.49 -33.04 -22.00
CA PRO A 19 14.52 -33.51 -21.07
C PRO A 19 13.92 -34.06 -19.77
N LEU A 20 14.54 -35.08 -19.17
CA LEU A 20 14.03 -35.73 -17.96
C LEU A 20 13.76 -34.75 -16.79
N LYS A 21 14.55 -33.67 -16.65
CA LYS A 21 14.32 -32.61 -15.64
C LYS A 21 12.92 -31.97 -15.68
N LYS A 22 12.22 -32.07 -16.82
CA LYS A 22 10.84 -31.61 -17.01
C LYS A 22 9.79 -32.58 -16.48
N PHE A 23 10.19 -33.72 -15.90
CA PHE A 23 9.33 -34.69 -15.23
C PHE A 23 9.68 -34.74 -13.73
N ASN A 24 8.79 -35.29 -12.90
CA ASN A 24 9.09 -35.50 -11.47
C ASN A 24 9.71 -36.90 -11.27
N LYS A 25 10.68 -37.03 -10.37
CA LYS A 25 11.18 -38.34 -9.93
C LYS A 25 10.20 -38.92 -8.90
N ILE A 26 9.77 -40.16 -9.14
CA ILE A 26 8.97 -41.00 -8.26
C ILE A 26 9.93 -41.97 -7.56
N TYR A 27 9.90 -42.00 -6.22
CA TYR A 27 10.74 -42.86 -5.38
C TYR A 27 12.24 -42.83 -5.73
N ARG A 28 12.74 -41.69 -6.22
CA ARG A 28 14.12 -41.46 -6.70
C ARG A 28 14.60 -42.38 -7.84
N LYS A 29 13.76 -43.30 -8.32
CA LYS A 29 14.10 -44.31 -9.34
C LYS A 29 13.45 -44.04 -10.70
N ASN A 30 12.16 -43.72 -10.72
CA ASN A 30 11.37 -43.62 -11.96
C ASN A 30 10.94 -42.18 -12.24
N TRP A 31 10.68 -41.85 -13.52
CA TRP A 31 10.16 -40.54 -13.91
C TRP A 31 8.67 -40.63 -14.25
N THR A 32 7.91 -39.60 -13.85
CA THR A 32 6.50 -39.47 -14.24
C THR A 32 6.31 -39.59 -15.76
N THR A 33 5.12 -40.04 -16.18
CA THR A 33 4.74 -40.13 -17.60
C THR A 33 4.26 -38.79 -18.16
N THR A 34 3.80 -37.88 -17.29
CA THR A 34 3.38 -36.52 -17.63
C THR A 34 4.43 -35.51 -17.18
N CYS A 35 4.74 -34.55 -18.04
CA CYS A 35 5.69 -33.48 -17.70
C CYS A 35 5.08 -32.48 -16.70
N LYS A 36 5.95 -31.78 -15.96
CA LYS A 36 5.60 -30.79 -14.93
C LYS A 36 4.65 -29.72 -15.45
N GLU A 37 4.87 -29.23 -16.68
CA GLU A 37 4.01 -28.22 -17.33
C GLU A 37 2.58 -28.74 -17.53
N CYS A 38 2.42 -29.97 -18.03
CA CYS A 38 1.13 -30.60 -18.22
C CYS A 38 0.36 -30.87 -16.93
N VAL A 39 1.08 -31.20 -15.84
CA VAL A 39 0.51 -31.36 -14.50
C VAL A 39 0.09 -30.00 -13.93
N ALA A 40 0.95 -28.98 -14.06
CA ALA A 40 0.65 -27.63 -13.62
C ALA A 40 -0.58 -27.05 -14.33
N ALA A 41 -0.68 -27.21 -15.65
CA ALA A 41 -1.84 -26.78 -16.44
C ALA A 41 -3.13 -27.50 -16.01
N ALA A 42 -3.07 -28.81 -15.73
CA ALA A 42 -4.23 -29.55 -15.22
C ALA A 42 -4.71 -29.03 -13.86
N ARG A 43 -3.75 -28.78 -12.95
CA ARG A 43 -4.03 -28.21 -11.63
C ARG A 43 -4.64 -26.82 -11.77
N MET A 44 -4.08 -25.98 -12.64
CA MET A 44 -4.57 -24.61 -12.85
C MET A 44 -6.00 -24.60 -13.40
N LYS A 45 -6.32 -25.49 -14.35
CA LYS A 45 -7.69 -25.67 -14.86
C LYS A 45 -8.67 -26.02 -13.72
N LYS A 46 -8.31 -26.99 -12.86
CA LYS A 46 -9.14 -27.35 -11.70
C LYS A 46 -9.28 -26.21 -10.70
N CYS A 47 -8.20 -25.46 -10.43
CA CYS A 47 -8.25 -24.28 -9.58
C CYS A 47 -9.18 -23.22 -10.14
N TYR A 48 -9.12 -22.96 -11.45
CA TYR A 48 -10.00 -22.01 -12.13
C TYR A 48 -11.48 -22.43 -12.04
N GLU A 49 -11.81 -23.70 -12.35
CA GLU A 49 -13.17 -24.23 -12.25
C GLU A 49 -13.74 -24.12 -10.83
N ASN A 50 -12.94 -24.46 -9.82
CA ASN A 50 -13.32 -24.32 -8.41
C ASN A 50 -13.48 -22.85 -8.02
N GLY A 51 -12.57 -21.99 -8.49
CA GLY A 51 -12.61 -20.55 -8.28
C GLY A 51 -13.87 -19.92 -8.86
N LEU A 52 -14.30 -20.35 -10.06
CA LEU A 52 -15.54 -19.88 -10.67
C LEU A 52 -16.77 -20.27 -9.85
N LYS A 53 -16.82 -21.51 -9.35
CA LYS A 53 -17.91 -21.94 -8.46
C LYS A 53 -17.99 -21.07 -7.21
N LEU A 54 -16.85 -20.79 -6.59
CA LEU A 54 -16.74 -19.90 -5.43
C LEU A 54 -17.14 -18.46 -5.78
N TYR A 55 -16.65 -17.89 -6.89
CA TYR A 55 -16.95 -16.52 -7.30
C TYR A 55 -18.46 -16.29 -7.52
N ARG A 56 -19.16 -17.32 -8.00
CA ARG A 56 -20.61 -17.28 -8.22
C ARG A 56 -21.40 -17.31 -6.91
N SER A 57 -20.96 -18.10 -5.92
CA SER A 57 -21.67 -18.26 -4.64
C SER A 57 -21.27 -17.24 -3.57
N ASP A 58 -19.99 -16.89 -3.48
CA ASP A 58 -19.43 -15.97 -2.49
C ASP A 58 -19.39 -14.53 -3.02
N LYS A 59 -20.42 -13.76 -2.66
CA LYS A 59 -20.51 -12.33 -3.01
C LYS A 59 -19.37 -11.48 -2.42
N SER A 60 -18.63 -11.96 -1.41
CA SER A 60 -17.49 -11.23 -0.85
C SER A 60 -16.29 -11.16 -1.81
N MET A 61 -16.25 -12.02 -2.84
CA MET A 61 -15.26 -12.00 -3.90
C MET A 61 -15.55 -10.94 -4.98
N ARG A 62 -16.76 -10.36 -4.99
CA ARG A 62 -17.15 -9.33 -5.96
C ARG A 62 -16.60 -7.97 -5.55
N ILE A 63 -16.24 -7.18 -6.55
CA ILE A 63 -15.82 -5.79 -6.39
C ILE A 63 -17.05 -4.96 -6.01
N LYS A 64 -16.89 -4.10 -5.01
CA LYS A 64 -17.92 -3.19 -4.53
C LYS A 64 -17.51 -1.75 -4.85
N ARG A 65 -18.50 -0.87 -4.97
CA ARG A 65 -18.25 0.57 -5.09
C ARG A 65 -17.96 1.14 -3.70
N GLU A 66 -16.68 1.38 -3.41
CA GLU A 66 -16.22 1.86 -2.10
C GLU A 66 -15.21 3.01 -2.25
N TYR A 67 -15.18 3.88 -1.24
CA TYR A 67 -14.35 5.07 -1.19
C TYR A 67 -13.45 5.05 0.04
N LYS A 68 -12.25 5.60 -0.09
CA LYS A 68 -11.26 5.61 0.98
C LYS A 68 -11.71 6.52 2.13
N LYS A 69 -11.55 6.02 3.36
CA LYS A 69 -11.68 6.86 4.56
C LYS A 69 -10.40 7.67 4.71
N ILE A 70 -10.50 8.99 4.55
CA ILE A 70 -9.34 9.90 4.66
C ILE A 70 -9.07 10.24 6.12
N HIS A 71 -7.83 10.02 6.56
CA HIS A 71 -7.38 10.43 7.88
C HIS A 71 -7.29 11.96 8.00
N LEU A 72 -7.66 12.52 9.16
CA LEU A 72 -7.72 13.98 9.36
C LEU A 72 -6.36 14.66 9.16
N SER A 73 -5.27 14.01 9.56
CA SER A 73 -3.90 14.55 9.38
C SER A 73 -3.52 14.78 7.92
N ARG A 74 -4.23 14.16 6.96
CA ARG A 74 -3.99 14.35 5.53
C ARG A 74 -4.87 15.45 4.91
N LEU A 75 -5.88 15.94 5.61
CA LEU A 75 -6.77 16.97 5.09
C LEU A 75 -6.11 18.35 5.23
N LEU A 76 -6.18 19.15 4.18
CA LEU A 76 -5.80 20.56 4.21
C LEU A 76 -7.05 21.41 4.51
N PRO A 77 -7.15 22.05 5.69
CA PRO A 77 -8.30 22.89 6.02
C PRO A 77 -8.36 24.13 5.13
N LYS A 78 -9.55 24.52 4.68
CA LYS A 78 -9.78 25.74 3.89
C LYS A 78 -9.17 27.00 4.52
N LYS A 79 -9.26 27.12 5.85
CA LYS A 79 -8.71 28.26 6.61
C LYS A 79 -7.18 28.34 6.55
N VAL A 80 -6.51 27.20 6.34
CA VAL A 80 -5.03 27.12 6.25
C VAL A 80 -4.56 27.46 4.84
N SER A 81 -5.24 26.95 3.81
CA SER A 81 -4.81 27.18 2.43
C SER A 81 -5.27 28.51 1.84
N GLY A 82 -6.37 29.09 2.33
CA GLY A 82 -7.00 30.26 1.73
C GLY A 82 -7.65 30.01 0.36
N ILE A 83 -7.51 28.80 -0.20
CA ILE A 83 -8.02 28.46 -1.52
C ILE A 83 -9.54 28.31 -1.47
N ALA A 84 -10.23 29.02 -2.36
CA ALA A 84 -11.67 28.91 -2.52
C ALA A 84 -12.05 27.50 -3.02
N HIS A 85 -13.01 26.88 -2.34
CA HIS A 85 -13.59 25.61 -2.75
C HIS A 85 -14.62 25.83 -3.86
N ILE A 86 -14.65 24.94 -4.86
CA ILE A 86 -15.64 24.98 -5.95
C ILE A 86 -16.98 24.35 -5.55
N LYS A 87 -16.96 23.47 -4.54
CA LYS A 87 -18.14 22.78 -3.99
C LYS A 87 -18.01 22.66 -2.47
N ARG A 88 -19.15 22.54 -1.78
CA ARG A 88 -19.20 22.48 -0.31
C ARG A 88 -18.46 21.26 0.25
N ASP A 89 -18.49 20.14 -0.45
CA ASP A 89 -17.86 18.88 -0.08
C ASP A 89 -16.42 18.73 -0.60
N GLU A 90 -15.85 19.76 -1.24
CA GLU A 90 -14.47 19.70 -1.71
C GLU A 90 -13.49 19.58 -0.54
N LYS A 91 -12.57 18.62 -0.64
CA LYS A 91 -11.53 18.33 0.35
C LYS A 91 -10.21 18.09 -0.37
N PHE A 92 -9.17 18.77 0.10
CA PHE A 92 -7.79 18.59 -0.38
C PHE A 92 -7.05 17.59 0.53
N VAL A 93 -6.43 16.58 -0.08
CA VAL A 93 -5.73 15.48 0.60
C VAL A 93 -4.25 15.50 0.24
N ARG A 94 -3.38 15.46 1.25
CA ARG A 94 -1.91 15.46 1.09
C ARG A 94 -1.46 14.24 0.32
N LEU A 95 -0.73 14.43 -0.77
CA LEU A 95 -0.06 13.33 -1.48
C LEU A 95 1.31 13.07 -0.84
N LEU A 96 1.49 11.92 -0.19
CA LEU A 96 2.71 11.62 0.60
C LEU A 96 3.95 11.42 -0.28
N ASP A 97 3.76 10.96 -1.51
CA ASP A 97 4.85 10.66 -2.45
C ASP A 97 5.31 11.88 -3.24
N TYR A 98 4.65 13.03 -3.09
CA TYR A 98 4.91 14.24 -3.88
C TYR A 98 5.27 15.40 -2.97
N LYS A 99 6.21 16.22 -3.44
CA LYS A 99 6.64 17.42 -2.73
C LYS A 99 5.45 18.34 -2.48
N ASP A 100 5.18 18.68 -1.22
CA ASP A 100 4.26 19.75 -0.82
C ASP A 100 2.98 19.88 -1.66
N THR A 101 2.32 18.77 -1.97
CA THR A 101 1.18 18.70 -2.91
C THR A 101 -0.06 18.08 -2.25
N TRP A 102 -1.24 18.60 -2.63
CA TRP A 102 -2.56 18.11 -2.25
C TRP A 102 -3.48 17.98 -3.47
N ILE A 103 -4.23 16.88 -3.56
CA ILE A 103 -5.26 16.66 -4.58
C ILE A 103 -6.65 16.79 -3.97
N SER A 104 -7.56 17.48 -4.65
CA SER A 104 -8.97 17.51 -4.28
C SER A 104 -9.74 16.31 -4.82
N ASN A 105 -10.87 16.00 -4.20
CA ASN A 105 -11.85 15.03 -4.71
C ASN A 105 -12.51 15.44 -6.04
N TYR A 106 -12.14 16.59 -6.61
CA TYR A 106 -12.56 17.12 -7.91
C TYR A 106 -11.39 17.22 -8.91
N GLY A 107 -10.20 16.71 -8.58
CA GLY A 107 -9.05 16.73 -9.50
C GLY A 107 -8.30 18.07 -9.59
N ARG A 108 -8.66 19.07 -8.78
CA ARG A 108 -7.84 20.29 -8.60
C ARG A 108 -6.67 20.00 -7.68
N LEU A 109 -5.49 20.51 -8.02
CA LEU A 109 -4.26 20.25 -7.29
C LEU A 109 -3.67 21.55 -6.72
N ILE A 110 -3.22 21.49 -5.47
CA ILE A 110 -2.55 22.60 -4.77
C ILE A 110 -1.12 22.17 -4.46
N GLU A 111 -0.19 23.10 -4.61
CA GLU A 111 1.18 22.96 -4.14
C GLU A 111 1.50 24.08 -3.13
N LYS A 112 2.30 23.75 -2.10
CA LYS A 112 2.81 24.75 -1.16
C LYS A 112 4.23 25.16 -1.57
N ARG A 113 4.47 26.46 -1.76
CA ARG A 113 5.77 27.05 -2.09
C ARG A 113 6.02 28.23 -1.18
N GLU A 114 7.20 28.29 -0.57
CA GLU A 114 7.62 29.43 0.27
C GLU A 114 6.62 29.79 1.40
N GLY A 115 5.87 28.79 1.89
CA GLY A 115 4.86 28.99 2.94
C GLY A 115 3.43 29.22 2.42
N GLU A 116 3.27 29.56 1.14
CA GLU A 116 1.98 29.85 0.52
C GLU A 116 1.44 28.67 -0.29
N TYR A 117 0.11 28.61 -0.46
CA TYR A 117 -0.58 27.57 -1.21
C TYR A 117 -1.06 28.10 -2.56
N HIS A 118 -0.72 27.41 -3.64
CA HIS A 118 -1.08 27.80 -5.00
C HIS A 118 -1.82 26.68 -5.73
N LEU A 119 -2.88 27.03 -6.45
CA LEU A 119 -3.53 26.11 -7.38
C LEU A 119 -2.65 25.90 -8.61
N LEU A 120 -2.38 24.64 -8.94
CA LEU A 120 -1.67 24.30 -10.16
C LEU A 120 -2.62 24.26 -11.36
N LYS A 121 -2.12 24.71 -12.52
CA LYS A 121 -2.82 24.61 -13.79
C LYS A 121 -2.55 23.23 -14.42
N ALA A 122 -3.61 22.45 -14.63
CA ALA A 122 -3.51 21.22 -15.38
C ALA A 122 -3.22 21.49 -16.85
N SER A 123 -2.41 20.62 -17.47
CA SER A 123 -2.26 20.53 -18.92
C SER A 123 -3.28 19.54 -19.48
N TYR A 124 -3.92 19.87 -20.60
CA TYR A 124 -4.88 18.98 -21.24
C TYR A 124 -4.25 18.26 -22.42
N SER A 125 -4.49 16.96 -22.53
CA SER A 125 -4.01 16.12 -23.62
C SER A 125 -5.12 15.88 -24.63
N LYS A 126 -4.90 16.27 -25.90
CA LYS A 126 -5.90 16.08 -26.96
C LYS A 126 -6.04 14.61 -27.40
N SER A 127 -5.01 13.79 -27.21
CA SER A 127 -4.98 12.40 -27.71
C SER A 127 -5.85 11.46 -26.87
N ASP A 128 -5.81 11.60 -25.55
CA ASP A 128 -6.59 10.78 -24.61
C ASP A 128 -7.66 11.58 -23.86
N LYS A 129 -7.79 12.88 -24.16
CA LYS A 129 -8.79 13.79 -23.55
C LYS A 129 -8.65 13.96 -22.04
N GLU A 130 -7.50 13.60 -21.46
CA GLU A 130 -7.25 13.65 -20.02
C GLU A 130 -6.52 14.92 -19.56
N SER A 131 -6.69 15.26 -18.28
CA SER A 131 -5.97 16.34 -17.60
C SER A 131 -4.74 15.81 -16.88
N TYR A 132 -3.62 16.52 -16.96
CA TYR A 132 -2.33 16.11 -16.43
C TYR A 132 -1.65 17.20 -15.61
N TYR A 133 -1.00 16.78 -14.53
CA TYR A 133 -0.09 17.60 -13.74
C TYR A 133 1.35 17.12 -13.88
N THR A 134 2.30 18.04 -13.73
CA THR A 134 3.73 17.74 -13.64
C THR A 134 4.16 18.01 -12.21
N LEU A 135 4.52 16.97 -11.48
CA LEU A 135 4.81 17.02 -10.05
C LEU A 135 6.19 16.43 -9.75
N ASP A 136 6.78 16.84 -8.64
CA ASP A 136 8.06 16.30 -8.17
C ASP A 136 7.78 15.14 -7.19
N LYS A 137 7.96 13.90 -7.66
CA LYS A 137 7.78 12.67 -6.85
C LYS A 137 9.04 12.37 -6.05
N ASN A 138 8.90 12.14 -4.75
CA ASN A 138 9.97 11.72 -3.86
C ASN A 138 10.30 10.25 -4.12
N VAL A 139 11.54 9.97 -4.53
CA VAL A 139 11.99 8.65 -4.96
C VAL A 139 13.40 8.37 -4.45
N TYR A 140 13.69 7.10 -4.22
CA TYR A 140 15.04 6.66 -3.88
C TYR A 140 15.96 6.63 -5.12
N ILE A 141 17.02 7.44 -5.10
CA ILE A 141 18.01 7.55 -6.17
C ILE A 141 19.17 6.59 -5.87
N LYS A 142 19.09 5.38 -6.41
CA LYS A 142 20.06 4.29 -6.16
C LYS A 142 21.53 4.67 -6.33
N THR A 143 21.86 5.52 -7.30
CA THR A 143 23.24 5.96 -7.57
C THR A 143 23.80 6.85 -6.46
N LYS A 144 22.95 7.65 -5.82
CA LYS A 144 23.31 8.53 -4.70
C LYS A 144 23.10 7.88 -3.34
N LYS A 145 22.33 6.79 -3.29
CA LYS A 145 21.84 6.15 -2.05
C LYS A 145 21.05 7.11 -1.16
N GLU A 146 20.30 7.99 -1.79
CA GLU A 146 19.56 9.08 -1.14
C GLU A 146 18.17 9.23 -1.76
N TRP A 147 17.23 9.76 -0.98
CA TRP A 147 15.93 10.20 -1.44
C TRP A 147 16.04 11.59 -2.05
N GLY A 148 15.35 11.78 -3.17
CA GLY A 148 15.28 13.05 -3.86
C GLY A 148 14.08 13.10 -4.78
N TYR A 149 14.03 14.13 -5.62
CA TYR A 149 12.85 14.39 -6.44
C TYR A 149 13.09 14.04 -7.91
N ARG A 150 12.09 13.39 -8.51
CA ARG A 150 11.98 13.22 -9.96
C ARG A 150 10.68 13.81 -10.47
N ARG A 151 10.80 14.67 -11.47
CA ARG A 151 9.66 15.27 -12.13
C ARG A 151 8.90 14.21 -12.93
N GLN A 152 7.60 14.10 -12.69
CA GLN A 152 6.73 13.13 -13.34
C GLN A 152 5.45 13.79 -13.83
N LYS A 153 5.03 13.44 -15.05
CA LYS A 153 3.72 13.77 -15.59
C LYS A 153 2.71 12.71 -15.14
N VAL A 154 1.62 13.13 -14.49
CA VAL A 154 0.59 12.24 -13.92
C VAL A 154 -0.81 12.74 -14.25
N ARG A 155 -1.73 11.80 -14.50
CA ARG A 155 -3.14 12.10 -14.77
C ARG A 155 -3.83 12.60 -13.49
N ALA A 156 -4.70 13.60 -13.63
CA ALA A 156 -5.55 14.08 -12.54
C ALA A 156 -6.44 12.94 -12.00
N SER A 157 -7.09 12.20 -12.91
CA SER A 157 -7.93 11.04 -12.59
C SER A 157 -7.17 9.98 -11.78
N ALA A 158 -5.92 9.68 -12.14
CA ALA A 158 -5.08 8.73 -11.41
C ALA A 158 -4.80 9.17 -9.96
N LEU A 159 -4.52 10.46 -9.73
CA LEU A 159 -4.31 11.01 -8.38
C LEU A 159 -5.61 10.98 -7.56
N VAL A 160 -6.75 11.26 -8.19
CA VAL A 160 -8.06 11.17 -7.53
C VAL A 160 -8.40 9.72 -7.17
N ILE A 161 -8.18 8.76 -8.08
CA ILE A 161 -8.36 7.34 -7.81
C ILE A 161 -7.48 6.91 -6.63
N GLN A 162 -6.19 7.23 -6.67
CA GLN A 162 -5.23 6.91 -5.61
C GLN A 162 -5.66 7.47 -4.25
N ALA A 163 -6.20 8.70 -4.22
CA ALA A 163 -6.54 9.37 -2.97
C ALA A 163 -7.93 8.99 -2.41
N PHE A 164 -8.93 8.72 -3.25
CA PHE A 164 -10.34 8.69 -2.82
C PHE A 164 -11.08 7.38 -3.11
N ILE A 165 -10.59 6.52 -4.00
CA ILE A 165 -11.33 5.34 -4.48
C ILE A 165 -10.63 4.06 -4.05
N VAL A 166 -11.40 3.07 -3.57
CA VAL A 166 -10.85 1.73 -3.29
C VAL A 166 -10.67 0.99 -4.62
N ASN A 167 -9.44 0.74 -5.04
CA ASN A 167 -9.12 0.01 -6.26
C ASN A 167 -8.69 -1.43 -5.95
N TYR A 168 -9.58 -2.40 -6.19
CA TYR A 168 -9.36 -3.81 -5.84
C TYR A 168 -8.34 -4.55 -6.73
N ASP A 169 -8.05 -4.03 -7.91
CA ASP A 169 -7.15 -4.64 -8.90
C ASP A 169 -6.30 -3.57 -9.59
N MET A 170 -5.40 -2.97 -8.82
CA MET A 170 -4.52 -1.89 -9.31
C MET A 170 -3.55 -2.38 -10.40
N GLN A 171 -3.30 -3.68 -10.49
CA GLN A 171 -2.43 -4.26 -11.51
C GLN A 171 -3.08 -4.22 -12.89
N ASN A 172 -4.38 -4.51 -12.99
CA ASN A 172 -5.07 -4.63 -14.26
C ASN A 172 -5.96 -3.42 -14.60
N ASN A 173 -6.31 -2.59 -13.62
CA ASN A 173 -7.11 -1.38 -13.85
C ASN A 173 -6.25 -0.24 -14.43
N THR A 174 -5.97 -0.35 -15.73
CA THR A 174 -5.15 0.59 -16.51
C THR A 174 -5.93 1.75 -17.12
N ARG A 175 -7.27 1.69 -17.11
CA ARG A 175 -8.19 2.71 -17.61
C ARG A 175 -9.03 3.30 -16.48
N CYS A 176 -9.65 4.43 -16.79
CA CYS A 176 -10.65 5.07 -15.95
C CYS A 176 -11.85 5.40 -16.83
N TRP A 177 -13.02 4.86 -16.49
CA TRP A 177 -14.27 5.33 -17.09
C TRP A 177 -14.74 6.57 -16.33
N HIS A 178 -15.07 7.62 -17.08
CA HIS A 178 -15.65 8.85 -16.58
C HIS A 178 -17.15 8.83 -16.84
N GLU A 179 -17.95 9.08 -15.81
CA GLU A 179 -19.41 9.15 -15.95
C GLU A 179 -19.81 10.17 -17.03
N GLY A 180 -20.80 9.81 -17.85
CA GLY A 180 -21.20 10.63 -19.00
C GLY A 180 -20.14 10.77 -20.09
N ASN A 181 -19.06 9.96 -20.06
CA ASN A 181 -17.92 10.07 -20.96
C ASN A 181 -17.25 11.47 -20.93
N ASP A 182 -17.36 12.17 -19.78
CA ASP A 182 -16.74 13.48 -19.57
C ASP A 182 -15.35 13.34 -18.94
N HIS A 183 -14.33 13.23 -19.78
CA HIS A 183 -12.93 13.12 -19.37
C HIS A 183 -12.39 14.36 -18.60
N LYS A 184 -13.12 15.48 -18.57
CA LYS A 184 -12.74 16.64 -17.76
C LYS A 184 -13.27 16.51 -16.33
N ASP A 185 -14.34 15.75 -16.12
CA ASP A 185 -14.89 15.52 -14.80
C ASP A 185 -14.01 14.55 -14.01
N ASN A 186 -13.31 15.10 -13.03
CA ASN A 186 -12.45 14.34 -12.12
C ASN A 186 -13.06 14.25 -10.71
N TYR A 187 -14.38 14.40 -10.58
CA TYR A 187 -15.06 14.12 -9.33
C TYR A 187 -14.97 12.63 -9.00
N TYR A 188 -14.43 12.30 -7.84
CA TYR A 188 -14.11 10.91 -7.46
C TYR A 188 -15.28 9.93 -7.56
N LYS A 189 -16.53 10.38 -7.40
CA LYS A 189 -17.71 9.50 -7.54
C LYS A 189 -18.04 9.16 -9.00
N ASN A 190 -17.52 9.94 -9.93
CA ASN A 190 -17.78 9.81 -11.37
C ASN A 190 -16.65 9.03 -12.07
N LEU A 191 -15.60 8.64 -11.33
CA LEU A 191 -14.46 7.89 -11.84
C LEU A 191 -14.57 6.41 -11.50
N TYR A 192 -14.29 5.53 -12.48
CA TYR A 192 -14.32 4.08 -12.31
C TYR A 192 -13.01 3.48 -12.81
N PRO A 193 -12.08 3.09 -11.92
CA PRO A 193 -10.88 2.36 -12.34
C PRO A 193 -11.30 0.99 -12.89
N VAL A 194 -10.94 0.72 -14.14
CA VAL A 194 -11.35 -0.47 -14.89
C VAL A 194 -10.22 -0.98 -15.79
N ASN A 195 -10.29 -2.25 -16.18
CA ASN A 195 -9.39 -2.80 -17.19
C ASN A 195 -9.89 -2.46 -18.62
N GLU A 196 -9.08 -2.77 -19.64
CA GLU A 196 -9.39 -2.47 -21.05
C GLU A 196 -10.71 -3.10 -21.53
N PHE A 197 -11.01 -4.36 -21.16
CA PHE A 197 -12.22 -5.06 -21.59
C PHE A 197 -13.48 -4.47 -20.94
N GLN A 198 -13.40 -4.14 -19.65
CA GLN A 198 -14.47 -3.47 -18.93
C GLN A 198 -14.74 -2.09 -19.52
N TYR A 199 -13.68 -1.32 -19.79
CA TYR A 199 -13.82 0.00 -20.41
C TYR A 199 -14.52 -0.08 -21.76
N ALA A 200 -14.09 -1.01 -22.63
CA ALA A 200 -14.71 -1.22 -23.94
C ALA A 200 -16.19 -1.59 -23.83
N ALA A 201 -16.55 -2.48 -22.90
CA ALA A 201 -17.94 -2.89 -22.68
C ALA A 201 -18.82 -1.73 -22.16
N ILE A 202 -18.31 -0.91 -21.25
CA ILE A 202 -19.02 0.27 -20.75
C ILE A 202 -19.18 1.31 -21.87
N GLN A 203 -18.14 1.52 -22.68
CA GLN A 203 -18.19 2.45 -23.79
C GLN A 203 -19.21 2.02 -24.85
N GLU A 204 -19.23 0.73 -25.23
CA GLU A 204 -20.22 0.20 -26.18
C GLU A 204 -21.65 0.36 -25.65
N LEU A 205 -21.87 0.11 -24.36
CA LEU A 205 -23.17 0.33 -23.73
C LEU A 205 -23.55 1.82 -23.77
N TYR A 206 -22.63 2.71 -23.40
CA TYR A 206 -22.83 4.16 -23.47
C TYR A 206 -23.19 4.64 -24.89
N GLU A 207 -22.51 4.14 -25.91
CA GLU A 207 -22.78 4.50 -27.32
C GLU A 207 -24.18 4.06 -27.78
N LYS A 208 -24.74 2.99 -27.21
CA LYS A 208 -26.09 2.49 -27.55
C LYS A 208 -27.21 3.27 -26.90
N GLN A 209 -27.07 3.67 -25.63
CA GLN A 209 -28.17 4.24 -24.84
C GLN A 209 -27.90 5.65 -24.27
N GLY A 210 -26.70 6.22 -24.50
CA GLY A 210 -26.32 7.58 -24.12
C GLY A 210 -25.96 7.78 -22.65
N THR A 211 -26.33 6.87 -21.75
CA THR A 211 -25.97 6.91 -20.32
C THR A 211 -25.71 5.52 -19.79
N VAL A 212 -24.81 5.35 -18.80
CA VAL A 212 -24.61 4.06 -18.13
C VAL A 212 -24.71 4.26 -16.63
N SER A 213 -25.66 3.57 -16.01
CA SER A 213 -25.87 3.64 -14.57
C SER A 213 -24.74 2.95 -13.80
N GLN A 214 -24.58 3.32 -12.52
CA GLN A 214 -23.62 2.67 -11.64
C GLN A 214 -23.83 1.15 -11.56
N ASN A 215 -25.08 0.67 -11.56
CA ASN A 215 -25.36 -0.76 -11.45
C ASN A 215 -24.89 -1.51 -12.70
N GLU A 216 -25.15 -0.98 -13.89
CA GLU A 216 -24.66 -1.57 -15.15
C GLU A 216 -23.13 -1.60 -15.20
N ILE A 217 -22.46 -0.52 -14.77
CA ILE A 217 -20.99 -0.49 -14.67
C ILE A 217 -20.51 -1.58 -13.69
N MET A 218 -21.14 -1.71 -12.53
CA MET A 218 -20.74 -2.70 -11.52
C MET A 218 -21.04 -4.14 -11.94
N ASP A 219 -22.07 -4.36 -12.75
CA ASP A 219 -22.37 -5.65 -13.38
C ASP A 219 -21.28 -6.02 -14.39
N ILE A 220 -20.89 -5.08 -15.28
CA ILE A 220 -19.75 -5.27 -16.20
C ILE A 220 -18.45 -5.53 -15.44
N VAL A 221 -18.16 -4.73 -14.41
CA VAL A 221 -16.95 -4.88 -13.60
C VAL A 221 -16.87 -6.26 -12.94
N ASN A 222 -18.01 -6.85 -12.58
CA ASN A 222 -18.08 -8.17 -11.94
C ASN A 222 -18.35 -9.34 -12.90
N ALA A 223 -18.67 -9.08 -14.17
CA ALA A 223 -18.84 -10.14 -15.16
C ALA A 223 -17.51 -10.85 -15.41
N VAL A 224 -17.56 -12.16 -15.67
CA VAL A 224 -16.36 -13.00 -15.83
C VAL A 224 -15.70 -12.75 -17.19
N GLU A 225 -16.52 -12.51 -18.20
CA GLU A 225 -16.16 -12.25 -19.60
C GLU A 225 -15.36 -10.94 -19.79
N TYR A 226 -15.48 -9.98 -18.86
CA TYR A 226 -14.74 -8.71 -18.91
C TYR A 226 -13.58 -8.67 -17.91
N LYS A 227 -13.19 -9.79 -17.31
CA LYS A 227 -11.98 -9.83 -16.48
C LYS A 227 -10.72 -9.81 -17.34
N ALA A 228 -9.62 -9.32 -16.77
CA ALA A 228 -8.32 -9.30 -17.46
C ALA A 228 -7.86 -10.70 -17.86
N GLU A 229 -7.00 -10.81 -18.88
CA GLU A 229 -6.58 -12.11 -19.44
C GLU A 229 -5.89 -13.02 -18.42
N ASN A 230 -5.14 -12.44 -17.49
CA ASN A 230 -4.46 -13.14 -16.40
C ASN A 230 -5.37 -13.39 -15.18
N TRP A 231 -6.65 -13.00 -15.25
CA TRP A 231 -7.56 -13.15 -14.13
C TRP A 231 -7.93 -14.61 -13.92
N ASN A 232 -7.70 -15.07 -12.69
CA ASN A 232 -8.15 -16.38 -12.25
C ASN A 232 -8.83 -16.23 -10.88
N PRO A 233 -10.14 -16.56 -10.77
CA PRO A 233 -10.93 -16.33 -9.56
C PRO A 233 -10.38 -17.09 -8.36
N TRP A 234 -9.63 -18.16 -8.60
CA TRP A 234 -8.93 -18.89 -7.54
C TRP A 234 -8.08 -17.94 -6.69
N TYR A 235 -7.37 -16.99 -7.28
CA TYR A 235 -6.48 -16.08 -6.53
C TYR A 235 -7.22 -14.97 -5.78
N PHE A 236 -8.51 -14.77 -6.06
CA PHE A 236 -9.35 -13.78 -5.39
C PHE A 236 -10.11 -14.34 -4.18
N ARG A 237 -10.05 -15.67 -3.95
CA ARG A 237 -10.63 -16.30 -2.77
C ARG A 237 -9.94 -15.81 -1.49
N ARG A 238 -10.70 -15.53 -0.44
CA ARG A 238 -10.15 -15.14 0.86
C ARG A 238 -9.48 -16.36 1.51
N SER A 239 -8.16 -16.30 1.72
CA SER A 239 -7.39 -17.46 2.20
C SER A 239 -6.48 -17.20 3.40
N TYR A 240 -6.13 -15.95 3.68
CA TYR A 240 -5.23 -15.58 4.78
C TYR A 240 -6.02 -14.94 5.90
N GLU A 241 -6.11 -15.65 7.04
CA GLU A 241 -6.97 -15.28 8.17
C GLU A 241 -8.44 -15.02 7.77
N GLY A 242 -8.91 -15.63 6.66
CA GLY A 242 -10.24 -15.40 6.09
C GLY A 242 -10.45 -14.02 5.45
N ILE A 243 -9.42 -13.19 5.36
CA ILE A 243 -9.50 -11.80 4.90
C ILE A 243 -8.58 -11.52 3.70
N GLY A 244 -7.30 -11.89 3.80
CA GLY A 244 -6.32 -11.63 2.75
C GLY A 244 -6.44 -12.61 1.57
N TYR A 245 -6.13 -12.14 0.36
CA TYR A 245 -6.12 -12.91 -0.88
C TYR A 245 -4.97 -12.48 -1.80
N ILE A 246 -4.64 -13.31 -2.79
CA ILE A 246 -3.40 -13.16 -3.56
C ILE A 246 -3.55 -12.20 -4.75
N GLY A 247 -4.65 -12.30 -5.49
CA GLY A 247 -4.98 -11.44 -6.64
C GLY A 247 -4.13 -11.63 -7.90
N THR A 248 -3.17 -12.56 -7.92
CA THR A 248 -2.27 -12.82 -9.05
C THR A 248 -1.74 -14.26 -9.05
N ASP A 249 -1.21 -14.75 -10.16
CA ASP A 249 -0.69 -16.11 -10.31
C ASP A 249 0.84 -16.23 -10.21
N ASP A 250 1.54 -15.11 -10.17
CA ASP A 250 3.01 -14.98 -10.25
C ASP A 250 3.70 -14.74 -8.88
N VAL A 251 3.15 -15.30 -7.80
CA VAL A 251 3.68 -15.06 -6.45
C VAL A 251 4.86 -15.95 -6.09
N ASP A 252 5.96 -15.32 -5.68
CA ASP A 252 7.03 -15.97 -4.93
C ASP A 252 6.69 -15.95 -3.42
N TYR A 253 6.27 -17.10 -2.90
CA TYR A 253 5.91 -17.27 -1.48
C TYR A 253 7.11 -17.22 -0.52
N SER A 254 8.33 -17.10 -1.04
CA SER A 254 9.57 -16.93 -0.26
C SER A 254 10.13 -15.50 -0.30
N SER A 255 9.45 -14.59 -1.01
CA SER A 255 9.86 -13.19 -1.12
C SER A 255 9.57 -12.37 0.15
N ASP A 256 10.38 -11.35 0.43
CA ASP A 256 10.17 -10.44 1.57
C ASP A 256 8.81 -9.74 1.48
N GLU A 257 8.43 -9.24 0.30
CA GLU A 257 7.13 -8.59 0.06
C GLU A 257 5.94 -9.46 0.47
N TYR A 258 5.99 -10.77 0.18
CA TYR A 258 4.96 -11.71 0.59
C TYR A 258 4.98 -11.95 2.11
N PHE A 259 6.16 -12.11 2.71
CA PHE A 259 6.27 -12.25 4.17
C PHE A 259 5.75 -11.01 4.90
N ARG A 260 6.05 -9.80 4.42
CA ARG A 260 5.57 -8.54 5.00
C ARG A 260 4.05 -8.45 4.94
N TRP A 261 3.48 -8.69 3.76
CA TRP A 261 2.03 -8.71 3.58
C TRP A 261 1.36 -9.74 4.49
N ARG A 262 1.85 -10.99 4.50
CA ARG A 262 1.31 -12.06 5.34
C ARG A 262 1.37 -11.68 6.82
N ASN A 263 2.51 -11.19 7.30
CA ASN A 263 2.68 -10.77 8.68
C ASN A 263 1.74 -9.62 9.06
N MET A 264 1.52 -8.66 8.16
CA MET A 264 0.54 -7.59 8.34
C MET A 264 -0.88 -8.15 8.50
N ILE A 265 -1.32 -9.05 7.61
CA ILE A 265 -2.64 -9.70 7.71
C ILE A 265 -2.78 -10.46 9.04
N GLN A 266 -1.75 -11.19 9.46
CA GLN A 266 -1.78 -11.93 10.73
C GLN A 266 -1.86 -11.00 11.95
N ARG A 267 -1.13 -9.87 11.95
CA ARG A 267 -1.24 -8.86 13.01
C ARG A 267 -2.65 -8.29 13.09
N CYS A 268 -3.34 -8.13 11.97
CA CYS A 268 -4.70 -7.59 11.94
C CYS A 268 -5.76 -8.59 12.43
N TYR A 269 -5.64 -9.88 12.09
CA TYR A 269 -6.78 -10.80 12.19
C TYR A 269 -6.49 -12.15 12.86
N SER A 270 -5.22 -12.49 13.12
CA SER A 270 -4.90 -13.79 13.70
C SER A 270 -5.20 -13.80 15.20
N LYS A 271 -6.24 -14.55 15.58
CA LYS A 271 -6.61 -14.79 16.99
C LYS A 271 -5.42 -15.29 17.83
N LYS A 272 -4.55 -16.11 17.24
CA LYS A 272 -3.33 -16.59 17.89
C LYS A 272 -2.38 -15.44 18.18
N ILE A 273 -2.15 -14.51 17.25
CA ILE A 273 -1.28 -13.35 17.51
C ILE A 273 -1.90 -12.46 18.59
N HIS A 274 -3.19 -12.20 18.50
CA HIS A 274 -3.92 -11.34 19.45
C HIS A 274 -3.90 -11.87 20.88
N SER A 275 -3.80 -13.18 21.11
CA SER A 275 -3.75 -13.73 22.47
C SER A 275 -2.46 -13.40 23.22
N TYR A 276 -1.30 -13.39 22.56
CA TYR A 276 0.00 -13.07 23.18
C TYR A 276 0.52 -11.67 22.84
N LYS A 277 -0.14 -10.96 21.90
CA LYS A 277 0.13 -9.56 21.53
C LYS A 277 -1.18 -8.77 21.43
N PRO A 278 -1.87 -8.54 22.57
CA PRO A 278 -3.19 -7.92 22.61
C PRO A 278 -3.22 -6.46 22.13
N TYR A 279 -2.07 -5.79 22.07
CA TYR A 279 -1.96 -4.43 21.50
C TYR A 279 -2.27 -4.37 19.99
N TYR A 280 -2.31 -5.52 19.30
CA TYR A 280 -2.83 -5.59 17.93
C TYR A 280 -4.36 -5.72 17.85
N ASN A 281 -5.07 -5.79 18.98
CA ASN A 281 -6.53 -5.87 18.99
C ASN A 281 -7.15 -4.60 18.38
N GLY A 282 -8.07 -4.83 17.44
CA GLY A 282 -8.73 -3.75 16.69
C GLY A 282 -7.86 -3.11 15.62
N VAL A 283 -6.67 -3.64 15.34
CA VAL A 283 -5.88 -3.25 14.18
C VAL A 283 -6.43 -3.95 12.93
N SER A 284 -6.56 -3.21 11.83
CA SER A 284 -7.07 -3.70 10.55
C SER A 284 -6.17 -3.26 9.39
N VAL A 285 -6.52 -3.67 8.17
CA VAL A 285 -5.87 -3.24 6.93
C VAL A 285 -6.92 -2.69 5.98
N CYS A 286 -6.57 -1.70 5.15
CA CYS A 286 -7.46 -1.17 4.12
C CYS A 286 -7.85 -2.26 3.09
N GLU A 287 -8.99 -2.05 2.42
CA GLU A 287 -9.52 -3.01 1.44
C GLU A 287 -8.51 -3.35 0.32
N GLU A 288 -7.78 -2.35 -0.19
CA GLU A 288 -6.82 -2.54 -1.28
C GLU A 288 -5.69 -3.48 -0.88
N TRP A 289 -5.21 -3.42 0.37
CA TRP A 289 -4.12 -4.24 0.87
C TRP A 289 -4.55 -5.60 1.41
N LYS A 290 -5.86 -5.91 1.40
CA LYS A 290 -6.32 -7.30 1.49
C LYS A 290 -5.89 -8.10 0.26
N ASN A 291 -5.65 -7.42 -0.87
CA ASN A 291 -5.03 -8.00 -2.07
C ASN A 291 -3.50 -7.90 -1.99
N PHE A 292 -2.80 -9.03 -1.99
CA PHE A 292 -1.34 -9.06 -2.05
C PHE A 292 -0.79 -8.35 -3.31
N ALA A 293 -1.41 -8.53 -4.47
CA ALA A 293 -0.93 -7.91 -5.71
C ALA A 293 -0.90 -6.37 -5.62
N ASN A 294 -1.90 -5.77 -4.98
CA ASN A 294 -1.93 -4.33 -4.71
C ASN A 294 -0.87 -3.91 -3.69
N PHE A 295 -0.74 -4.65 -2.58
CA PHE A 295 0.33 -4.39 -1.61
C PHE A 295 1.71 -4.46 -2.26
N ARG A 296 1.93 -5.43 -3.15
CA ARG A 296 3.19 -5.61 -3.90
C ARG A 296 3.52 -4.42 -4.79
N ILE A 297 2.53 -3.76 -5.39
CA ILE A 297 2.73 -2.51 -6.15
C ILE A 297 3.29 -1.43 -5.21
N TRP A 298 2.62 -1.19 -4.09
CA TRP A 298 3.09 -0.21 -3.10
C TRP A 298 4.47 -0.58 -2.55
N TYR A 299 4.69 -1.85 -2.20
CA TYR A 299 5.97 -2.35 -1.69
C TYR A 299 7.12 -2.01 -2.63
N LYS A 300 6.98 -2.29 -3.93
CA LYS A 300 8.04 -2.07 -4.93
C LYS A 300 8.39 -0.59 -5.09
N GLU A 301 7.44 0.31 -4.87
CA GLU A 301 7.67 1.76 -4.94
C GLU A 301 8.36 2.33 -3.69
N HIS A 302 8.15 1.72 -2.51
CA HIS A 302 8.57 2.29 -1.23
C HIS A 302 9.72 1.54 -0.55
N MET A 303 10.04 0.33 -0.99
CA MET A 303 11.10 -0.48 -0.39
C MET A 303 12.49 0.15 -0.60
N ILE A 304 13.32 0.14 0.45
CA ILE A 304 14.71 0.59 0.41
C ILE A 304 15.63 -0.62 0.18
N PRO A 305 16.28 -0.76 -1.00
CA PRO A 305 17.11 -1.93 -1.28
C PRO A 305 18.35 -1.99 -0.39
N GLY A 306 18.65 -3.18 0.12
CA GLY A 306 19.86 -3.44 0.92
C GLY A 306 19.74 -3.09 2.41
N GLU A 307 18.60 -2.58 2.85
CA GLU A 307 18.35 -2.20 4.24
C GLU A 307 17.30 -3.10 4.90
N LYS A 308 17.50 -3.36 6.19
CA LYS A 308 16.47 -4.03 7.00
C LYS A 308 15.44 -2.99 7.45
N VAL A 309 14.31 -2.95 6.74
CA VAL A 309 13.18 -2.07 7.04
C VAL A 309 12.02 -2.82 7.70
N ASP A 310 11.17 -2.07 8.39
CA ASP A 310 9.90 -2.50 8.94
C ASP A 310 8.75 -1.66 8.36
N LEU A 311 7.61 -2.33 8.16
CA LEU A 311 6.35 -1.67 7.80
C LEU A 311 5.73 -1.09 9.07
N ASP A 312 5.78 0.23 9.19
CA ASP A 312 5.20 0.98 10.30
C ASP A 312 3.92 1.69 9.86
N LYS A 313 2.92 1.79 10.76
CA LYS A 313 1.61 2.45 10.49
C LYS A 313 1.36 3.68 11.36
N ASP A 314 2.26 3.94 12.30
CA ASP A 314 2.04 4.80 13.47
C ASP A 314 2.78 6.14 13.33
N LEU A 315 3.92 6.16 12.64
CA LEU A 315 4.76 7.36 12.46
C LEU A 315 4.01 8.51 11.79
N LEU A 316 3.26 8.22 10.71
CA LEU A 316 2.53 9.25 9.97
C LEU A 316 1.21 9.66 10.65
N CYS A 317 0.63 8.75 11.43
CA CYS A 317 -0.69 8.91 12.03
C CYS A 317 -0.68 8.24 13.41
N MET A 318 -0.30 8.98 14.45
CA MET A 318 -0.26 8.44 15.81
C MET A 318 -1.65 7.94 16.25
N GLY A 319 -1.69 6.79 16.93
CA GLY A 319 -2.93 6.15 17.39
C GLY A 319 -3.74 5.46 16.28
N ASN A 320 -3.26 5.49 15.03
CA ASN A 320 -3.91 4.81 13.93
C ASN A 320 -3.94 3.29 14.11
N LYS A 321 -5.07 2.68 13.74
CA LYS A 321 -5.28 1.24 13.81
C LYS A 321 -5.40 0.58 12.43
N VAL A 322 -5.18 1.30 11.34
CA VAL A 322 -5.36 0.77 9.99
C VAL A 322 -4.04 0.75 9.24
N TYR A 323 -3.60 -0.40 8.74
CA TYR A 323 -2.53 -0.48 7.75
C TYR A 323 -3.07 -0.04 6.38
N SER A 324 -2.48 0.97 5.76
CA SER A 324 -2.81 1.40 4.39
C SER A 324 -1.66 2.19 3.74
N PRO A 325 -1.65 2.39 2.41
CA PRO A 325 -0.68 3.26 1.74
C PRO A 325 -0.60 4.67 2.32
N GLU A 326 -1.71 5.12 2.92
CA GLU A 326 -1.90 6.49 3.42
C GLU A 326 -1.42 6.69 4.86
N THR A 327 -1.14 5.60 5.58
CA THR A 327 -0.70 5.65 6.98
C THR A 327 0.62 4.93 7.20
N CYS A 328 1.04 4.09 6.25
CA CYS A 328 2.21 3.26 6.39
C CYS A 328 3.42 3.80 5.65
N VAL A 329 4.59 3.49 6.20
CA VAL A 329 5.91 3.76 5.61
C VAL A 329 6.86 2.60 5.88
N PHE A 330 7.87 2.46 5.03
CA PHE A 330 9.04 1.67 5.37
C PHE A 330 10.06 2.55 6.09
N ILE A 331 10.41 2.15 7.31
CA ILE A 331 11.46 2.77 8.10
C ILE A 331 12.48 1.72 8.51
N THR A 332 13.73 2.11 8.75
CA THR A 332 14.75 1.16 9.20
C THR A 332 14.33 0.56 10.55
N HIS A 333 14.76 -0.67 10.82
CA HIS A 333 14.48 -1.33 12.10
C HIS A 333 14.91 -0.46 13.30
N TYR A 334 16.05 0.22 13.17
CA TYR A 334 16.52 1.21 14.16
C TYR A 334 15.49 2.30 14.41
N LEU A 335 15.02 2.99 13.37
CA LEU A 335 14.01 4.05 13.51
C LEU A 335 12.73 3.52 14.15
N ASN A 336 12.26 2.35 13.72
CA ASN A 336 11.06 1.73 14.28
C ASN A 336 11.17 1.50 15.80
N THR A 337 12.34 1.08 16.29
CA THR A 337 12.56 0.93 17.75
C THR A 337 12.56 2.26 18.51
N VAL A 338 12.95 3.37 17.88
CA VAL A 338 12.91 4.70 18.51
C VAL A 338 11.48 5.16 18.77
N PHE A 339 10.53 4.77 17.90
CA PHE A 339 9.10 5.12 18.05
C PHE A 339 8.32 4.16 18.95
N GLU A 340 8.91 3.04 19.37
CA GLU A 340 8.27 2.11 20.29
C GLU A 340 8.13 2.75 21.68
N SER A 341 6.91 2.85 22.21
CA SER A 341 6.65 3.49 23.51
C SER A 341 6.76 2.55 24.71
N ARG A 342 7.04 1.27 24.49
CA ARG A 342 6.95 0.23 25.53
C ARG A 342 8.03 0.37 26.60
N GLY A 343 7.62 0.40 27.86
CA GLY A 343 8.52 0.37 29.02
C GLY A 343 9.29 1.67 29.27
N ILE A 344 9.01 2.74 28.52
CA ILE A 344 9.73 4.01 28.66
C ILE A 344 9.42 4.69 30.00
N GLU A 345 8.18 4.61 30.47
CA GLU A 345 7.75 5.21 31.74
C GLU A 345 8.41 4.54 32.96
N ASN A 346 8.95 3.33 32.80
CA ASN A 346 9.65 2.58 33.85
C ASN A 346 11.15 2.92 33.93
N ASN A 347 11.66 3.82 33.08
CA ASN A 347 13.09 4.15 33.01
C ASN A 347 13.47 5.39 33.85
N ILE A 348 12.70 5.67 34.90
CA ILE A 348 13.02 6.67 35.92
C ILE A 348 13.60 5.95 37.12
N GLN A 349 14.80 6.32 37.53
CA GLN A 349 15.49 5.76 38.69
C GLN A 349 15.78 6.87 39.70
N ARG A 350 15.44 6.65 40.96
CA ARG A 350 15.81 7.55 42.05
C ARG A 350 17.24 7.26 42.49
N ASN A 351 18.05 8.30 42.58
CA ASN A 351 19.43 8.24 43.04
C ASN A 351 19.49 8.41 44.56
N ASP A 352 20.64 8.08 45.17
CA ASP A 352 20.86 8.19 46.63
C ASP A 352 20.74 9.63 47.15
N GLU A 353 21.03 10.62 46.30
CA GLU A 353 20.89 12.06 46.58
C GLU A 353 19.43 12.56 46.54
N GLY A 354 18.47 11.67 46.28
CA GLY A 354 17.04 12.01 46.21
C GLY A 354 16.56 12.52 44.86
N THR A 355 17.47 12.72 43.89
CA THR A 355 17.16 13.12 42.50
C THR A 355 16.70 11.94 41.64
N TYR A 356 16.13 12.23 40.47
CA TYR A 356 15.54 11.26 39.56
C TYR A 356 16.23 11.29 38.19
N SER A 357 16.91 10.21 37.81
CA SER A 357 17.51 10.03 36.48
C SER A 357 16.48 9.45 35.51
N ALA A 358 16.34 10.10 34.35
CA ALA A 358 15.51 9.64 33.25
C ALA A 358 16.38 9.10 32.12
N SER A 359 15.99 7.96 31.54
CA SER A 359 16.69 7.42 30.37
C SER A 359 15.76 6.70 29.40
N MET A 360 16.25 6.38 28.22
CA MET A 360 15.56 5.50 27.28
C MET A 360 16.52 4.49 26.66
N MET A 361 15.97 3.36 26.20
CA MET A 361 16.74 2.33 25.52
C MET A 361 16.49 2.42 24.00
N VAL A 362 17.57 2.53 23.22
CA VAL A 362 17.52 2.47 21.76
C VAL A 362 18.49 1.40 21.27
N LEU A 363 17.99 0.35 20.62
CA LEU A 363 18.78 -0.84 20.23
C LEU A 363 19.71 -1.36 21.35
N ASN A 364 19.15 -1.52 22.55
CA ASN A 364 19.88 -1.98 23.74
C ASN A 364 20.99 -1.02 24.24
N LYS A 365 21.03 0.24 23.77
CA LYS A 365 21.89 1.28 24.32
C LYS A 365 21.07 2.25 25.15
N ARG A 366 21.57 2.56 26.35
CA ARG A 366 20.97 3.58 27.23
C ARG A 366 21.31 4.97 26.69
N VAL A 367 20.28 5.79 26.52
CA VAL A 367 20.37 7.22 26.22
C VAL A 367 19.92 7.97 27.45
N ASP A 368 20.82 8.78 28.01
CA ASP A 368 20.52 9.66 29.15
C ASP A 368 19.64 10.82 28.68
N LEU A 369 18.56 11.10 29.43
CA LEU A 369 17.61 12.17 29.13
C LEU A 369 17.65 13.30 30.17
N GLY A 370 18.49 13.17 31.21
CA GLY A 370 18.69 14.14 32.28
C GLY A 370 18.45 13.59 33.68
N VAL A 371 18.80 14.42 34.66
CA VAL A 371 18.52 14.24 36.09
C VAL A 371 17.61 15.37 36.54
N PHE A 372 16.62 15.06 37.38
CA PHE A 372 15.54 15.96 37.78
C PHE A 372 15.33 15.91 39.29
N ASP A 373 14.77 16.97 39.87
CA ASP A 373 14.58 17.06 41.32
C ASP A 373 13.33 16.32 41.80
N SER A 374 12.41 16.00 40.88
CA SER A 374 11.19 15.25 41.17
C SER A 374 10.85 14.20 40.11
N GLU A 375 10.08 13.18 40.51
CA GLU A 375 9.58 12.15 39.59
C GLU A 375 8.68 12.71 38.49
N GLU A 376 7.88 13.74 38.81
CA GLU A 376 7.01 14.41 37.84
C GLU A 376 7.83 15.16 36.77
N GLU A 377 8.88 15.86 37.18
CA GLU A 377 9.81 16.51 36.26
C GLU A 377 10.57 15.50 35.42
N ALA A 378 10.99 14.37 36.00
CA ALA A 378 11.61 13.28 35.24
C ALA A 378 10.66 12.70 34.17
N ARG A 379 9.36 12.54 34.48
CA ARG A 379 8.34 12.13 33.50
C ARG A 379 8.19 13.15 32.37
N LYS A 380 8.18 14.45 32.66
CA LYS A 380 8.15 15.52 31.64
C LYS A 380 9.45 15.53 30.83
N GLY A 381 10.58 15.32 31.50
CA GLY A 381 11.92 15.22 30.95
C GLY A 381 12.08 14.09 29.94
N ILE A 382 11.52 12.90 30.22
CA ILE A 382 11.48 11.79 29.26
C ILE A 382 10.80 12.21 27.95
N LYS A 383 9.65 12.88 28.05
CA LYS A 383 8.88 13.33 26.87
C LYS A 383 9.70 14.32 26.05
N ALA A 384 10.20 15.37 26.70
CA ALA A 384 10.98 16.42 26.03
C ALA A 384 12.30 15.90 25.47
N GLY A 385 13.04 15.10 26.23
CA GLY A 385 14.30 14.48 25.83
C GLY A 385 14.14 13.56 24.62
N ARG A 386 13.09 12.73 24.62
CA ARG A 386 12.78 11.85 23.49
C ARG A 386 12.38 12.64 22.24
N SER A 387 11.55 13.66 22.37
CA SER A 387 11.21 14.55 21.25
C SER A 387 12.45 15.22 20.66
N ARG A 388 13.37 15.72 21.50
CA ARG A 388 14.67 16.27 21.06
C ARG A 388 15.49 15.24 20.28
N TYR A 389 15.64 14.04 20.84
CA TYR A 389 16.38 12.96 20.20
C TYR A 389 15.81 12.60 18.82
N ILE A 390 14.48 12.55 18.69
CA ILE A 390 13.80 12.25 17.43
C ILE A 390 14.03 13.38 16.41
N ILE A 391 14.00 14.65 16.83
CA ILE A 391 14.29 15.79 15.96
C ILE A 391 15.75 15.73 15.49
N ASP A 392 16.71 15.53 16.39
CA ASP A 392 18.13 15.41 16.04
C ASP A 392 18.37 14.23 15.10
N LEU A 393 17.64 13.12 15.30
CA LEU A 393 17.71 11.96 14.43
C LEU A 393 17.07 12.24 13.06
N ALA A 394 15.97 12.98 13.01
CA ALA A 394 15.32 13.40 11.77
C ALA A 394 16.29 14.21 10.91
N GLU A 395 17.00 15.18 11.49
CA GLU A 395 18.01 15.97 10.77
C GLU A 395 19.16 15.11 10.23
N LYS A 396 19.63 14.11 11.00
CA LYS A 396 20.66 13.16 10.54
C LYS A 396 20.17 12.23 9.42
N CYS A 397 18.86 11.99 9.36
CA CYS A 397 18.19 11.15 8.38
C CYS A 397 17.70 11.93 7.15
N LYS A 398 17.81 13.26 7.12
CA LYS A 398 17.39 14.09 5.99
C LYS A 398 18.05 13.63 4.69
N GLY A 399 17.23 13.37 3.67
CA GLY A 399 17.69 12.81 2.38
C GLY A 399 18.03 11.31 2.41
N LYS A 400 18.00 10.63 3.57
CA LYS A 400 18.22 9.18 3.71
C LYS A 400 16.93 8.39 3.90
N VAL A 401 15.85 9.09 4.27
CA VAL A 401 14.49 8.56 4.38
C VAL A 401 13.56 9.33 3.45
N PRO A 402 12.39 8.77 3.09
CA PRO A 402 11.37 9.53 2.37
C PRO A 402 11.01 10.82 3.10
N ASP A 403 10.65 11.86 2.36
CA ASP A 403 10.32 13.17 2.96
C ASP A 403 9.13 13.07 3.91
N CYS A 404 8.13 12.22 3.61
CA CYS A 404 7.02 11.96 4.52
C CYS A 404 7.45 11.32 5.86
N VAL A 405 8.53 10.51 5.86
CA VAL A 405 9.12 9.97 7.09
C VAL A 405 9.80 11.09 7.87
N TYR A 406 10.64 11.90 7.22
CA TYR A 406 11.31 13.05 7.85
C TYR A 406 10.29 14.03 8.47
N GLU A 407 9.26 14.42 7.72
CA GLU A 407 8.16 15.25 8.19
C GLU A 407 7.41 14.59 9.35
N GLY A 408 7.16 13.27 9.27
CA GLY A 408 6.52 12.49 10.33
C GLY A 408 7.34 12.51 11.64
N MET A 409 8.66 12.42 11.54
CA MET A 409 9.56 12.50 12.71
C MET A 409 9.55 13.89 13.36
N LEU A 410 9.61 14.95 12.56
CA LEU A 410 9.58 16.33 13.08
C LEU A 410 8.23 16.68 13.74
N ASN A 411 7.14 16.16 13.19
CA ASN A 411 5.79 16.40 13.70
C ASN A 411 5.39 15.40 14.80
N TRP A 412 6.28 14.50 15.19
CA TRP A 412 5.98 13.49 16.20
C TRP A 412 5.83 14.16 17.57
N LYS A 413 4.59 14.22 18.05
CA LYS A 413 4.24 14.71 19.38
C LYS A 413 3.82 13.54 20.24
N MET A 414 4.42 13.38 21.42
CA MET A 414 3.91 12.44 22.42
C MET A 414 2.57 12.98 22.93
N GLU A 415 1.46 12.59 22.31
CA GLU A 415 0.16 12.73 22.98
C GLU A 415 0.12 11.74 24.14
N VAL A 416 -0.30 12.24 25.30
CA VAL A 416 -0.41 11.45 26.54
C VAL A 416 -1.44 10.36 26.28
N ALA A 417 -1.00 9.10 26.27
CA ALA A 417 -1.89 7.95 26.27
C ALA A 417 -2.59 7.83 27.63
#